data_AF-A0AAU6F494-F1
#
_entry.id   AF-A0AAU6F494-F1
#
_cell.length_a   1.000
_cell.length_b   1.000
_cell.length_c   1.000
_cell.angle_alpha   90.00
_cell.angle_beta   90.00
_cell.angle_gamma   90.00
#
_symmetry.space_group_name_H-M   'P 1'
#
loop_
_entity.id
_entity.type
_entity.pdbx_description
1 polymer ?
#
loop_
_entity_poly.entity_id
_entity_poly.type
_entity_poly.pdbx_seq_one_letter_code
_entity_poly.pdbx_strand_id
1 'polypeptide(L)'
;MATQKLGMLEAVAAGIAAGGAAGLAVLVAQHRSLVERRRHDKNVSLGRQQQLLYELLTKAIDDPDLAAVLDTYDEDFPHATQRQYLFANILYTNALLAHRVGLVSKQELFGHLRQTFNNRIVRDYWRATSHHRQSLVSTSEEARAGRMMDALIRELDENDEEWWIVGQPPAE
;
A
#
# COMPACT_ATOMS: atom_id res chain seq x y z
N MET A 1 62.32 3.24 -34.55
CA MET A 1 61.88 3.65 -33.20
C MET A 1 60.49 4.33 -33.15
N ALA A 2 59.65 4.24 -34.20
CA ALA A 2 58.31 4.86 -34.20
C ALA A 2 57.16 3.89 -33.86
N THR A 3 57.35 2.59 -34.04
CA THR A 3 56.30 1.55 -33.86
C THR A 3 56.09 1.10 -32.41
N GLN A 4 57.03 1.37 -31.51
CA GLN A 4 56.95 0.91 -30.11
C GLN A 4 56.12 1.84 -29.21
N LYS A 5 55.94 3.11 -29.62
CA LYS A 5 55.15 4.10 -28.86
C LYS A 5 53.63 4.00 -29.13
N LEU A 6 53.23 3.43 -30.28
CA LEU A 6 51.82 3.30 -30.66
C LEU A 6 51.12 2.16 -29.88
N GLY A 7 51.78 1.01 -29.71
CA GLY A 7 51.22 -0.13 -28.96
C GLY A 7 51.07 0.13 -27.45
N MET A 8 51.88 1.04 -26.88
CA MET A 8 51.77 1.40 -25.46
C MET A 8 50.58 2.33 -25.18
N LEU A 9 50.17 3.15 -26.16
CA LEU A 9 48.99 4.02 -26.04
C LEU A 9 47.68 3.25 -26.26
N GLU A 10 47.65 2.25 -27.15
CA GLU A 10 46.47 1.39 -27.35
C GLU A 10 46.20 0.48 -26.14
N ALA A 11 47.25 -0.02 -25.48
CA ALA A 11 47.12 -0.85 -24.28
C ALA A 11 46.58 -0.08 -23.05
N VAL A 12 46.93 1.21 -22.91
CA VAL A 12 46.44 2.07 -21.82
C VAL A 12 44.97 2.46 -22.03
N ALA A 13 44.56 2.71 -23.29
CA ALA A 13 43.16 3.02 -23.62
C ALA A 13 42.22 1.83 -23.37
N ALA A 14 42.65 0.60 -23.64
CA ALA A 14 41.87 -0.61 -23.39
C ALA A 14 41.68 -0.92 -21.89
N GLY A 15 42.67 -0.61 -21.05
CA GLY A 15 42.58 -0.80 -19.60
C GLY A 15 41.58 0.15 -18.91
N ILE A 16 41.47 1.38 -19.39
CA ILE A 16 40.52 2.39 -18.87
C ILE A 16 39.08 2.06 -19.30
N ALA A 17 38.88 1.59 -20.53
CA ALA A 17 37.54 1.20 -21.02
C ALA A 17 36.97 -0.04 -20.31
N ALA A 18 37.80 -1.06 -20.06
CA ALA A 18 37.39 -2.26 -19.33
C ALA A 18 37.17 -2.01 -17.82
N GLY A 19 38.02 -1.18 -17.20
CA GLY A 19 37.86 -0.76 -15.80
C GLY A 19 36.64 0.13 -15.55
N GLY A 20 36.29 1.00 -16.52
CA GLY A 20 35.11 1.87 -16.44
C GLY A 20 33.79 1.09 -16.51
N ALA A 21 33.67 0.13 -17.42
CA ALA A 21 32.47 -0.70 -17.54
C ALA A 21 32.30 -1.65 -16.33
N ALA A 22 33.38 -2.26 -15.85
CA ALA A 22 33.36 -3.11 -14.66
C ALA A 22 33.06 -2.28 -13.38
N GLY A 23 33.65 -1.09 -13.24
CA GLY A 23 33.38 -0.17 -12.13
C GLY A 23 31.93 0.32 -12.10
N LEU A 24 31.37 0.69 -13.26
CA LEU A 24 29.95 1.04 -13.40
C LEU A 24 29.04 -0.14 -13.06
N ALA A 25 29.37 -1.35 -13.51
CA ALA A 25 28.60 -2.55 -13.18
C ALA A 25 28.59 -2.83 -11.68
N VAL A 26 29.72 -2.68 -10.99
CA VAL A 26 29.82 -2.81 -9.52
C VAL A 26 28.99 -1.73 -8.82
N LEU A 27 29.07 -0.47 -9.25
CA LEU A 27 28.28 0.63 -8.69
C LEU A 27 26.77 0.41 -8.89
N VAL A 28 26.35 -0.05 -10.08
CA VAL A 28 24.95 -0.39 -10.37
C VAL A 28 24.48 -1.56 -9.50
N ALA A 29 25.29 -2.61 -9.36
CA ALA A 29 24.97 -3.75 -8.49
C ALA A 29 24.87 -3.32 -7.02
N GLN A 30 25.80 -2.49 -6.55
CA GLN A 30 25.79 -1.94 -5.20
C GLN A 30 24.55 -1.07 -4.97
N HIS A 31 24.22 -0.17 -5.92
CA HIS A 31 23.03 0.66 -5.84
C HIS A 31 21.74 -0.18 -5.79
N ARG A 32 21.62 -1.20 -6.66
CA ARG A 32 20.50 -2.15 -6.62
C ARG A 32 20.40 -2.84 -5.27
N SER A 33 21.51 -3.35 -4.73
CA SER A 33 21.50 -4.00 -3.42
C SER A 33 21.06 -3.06 -2.29
N LEU A 34 21.45 -1.78 -2.34
CA LEU A 34 21.02 -0.77 -1.37
C LEU A 34 19.54 -0.44 -1.50
N VAL A 35 19.03 -0.34 -2.73
CA VAL A 35 17.60 -0.12 -3.01
C VAL A 35 16.79 -1.31 -2.49
N GLU A 36 17.21 -2.54 -2.76
CA GLU A 36 16.52 -3.74 -2.29
C GLU A 36 16.57 -3.88 -0.77
N ARG A 37 17.71 -3.57 -0.12
CA ARG A 37 17.79 -3.51 1.34
C ARG A 37 16.86 -2.48 1.93
N ARG A 38 16.85 -1.25 1.39
CA ARG A 38 15.92 -0.20 1.84
C ARG A 38 14.46 -0.60 1.66
N ARG A 39 14.11 -1.27 0.55
CA ARG A 39 12.76 -1.81 0.32
C ARG A 39 12.42 -2.88 1.35
N HIS A 40 13.33 -3.82 1.60
CA HIS A 40 13.16 -4.86 2.60
C HIS A 40 12.96 -4.27 4.00
N ASP A 41 13.85 -3.38 4.44
CA ASP A 41 13.77 -2.73 5.75
C ASP A 41 12.46 -1.94 5.91
N LYS A 42 12.04 -1.22 4.86
CA LYS A 42 10.75 -0.54 4.82
C LYS A 42 9.59 -1.53 4.96
N ASN A 43 9.60 -2.63 4.22
CA ASN A 43 8.53 -3.63 4.27
C ASN A 43 8.45 -4.31 5.64
N VAL A 44 9.60 -4.63 6.26
CA VAL A 44 9.67 -5.16 7.63
C VAL A 44 9.10 -4.15 8.63
N SER A 45 9.47 -2.86 8.51
CA SER A 45 8.92 -1.80 9.36
C SER A 45 7.41 -1.66 9.21
N LEU A 46 6.89 -1.68 7.98
CA LEU A 46 5.47 -1.61 7.70
C LEU A 46 4.70 -2.82 8.26
N GLY A 47 5.24 -4.03 8.08
CA GLY A 47 4.67 -5.25 8.65
C GLY A 47 4.60 -5.19 10.17
N ARG A 48 5.67 -4.71 10.83
CA ARG A 48 5.69 -4.52 12.29
C ARG A 48 4.67 -3.48 12.76
N GLN A 49 4.56 -2.35 12.06
CA GLN A 49 3.58 -1.32 12.37
C GLN A 49 2.15 -1.88 12.26
N GLN A 50 1.88 -2.68 11.22
CA GLN A 50 0.57 -3.31 11.04
C GLN A 50 0.26 -4.31 12.14
N GLN A 51 1.23 -5.13 12.54
CA GLN A 51 1.04 -6.07 13.63
C GLN A 51 0.66 -5.34 14.93
N LEU A 52 1.35 -4.24 15.25
CA LEU A 52 1.01 -3.41 16.41
C LEU A 52 -0.40 -2.81 16.28
N LEU A 53 -0.75 -2.28 15.11
CA LEU A 53 -2.09 -1.74 14.87
C LEU A 53 -3.17 -2.82 15.04
N TYR A 54 -2.95 -4.02 14.50
CA TYR A 54 -3.86 -5.15 14.66
C TYR A 54 -4.03 -5.54 16.13
N GLU A 55 -2.93 -5.64 16.90
CA GLU A 55 -2.97 -5.94 18.32
C GLU A 55 -3.75 -4.88 19.12
N LEU A 56 -3.55 -3.59 18.82
CA LEU A 56 -4.29 -2.49 19.46
C LEU A 56 -5.78 -2.53 19.11
N LEU A 57 -6.12 -2.70 17.84
CA LEU A 57 -7.51 -2.75 17.39
C LEU A 57 -8.23 -3.99 17.94
N THR A 58 -7.56 -5.13 18.04
CA THR A 58 -8.15 -6.34 18.62
C THR A 58 -8.45 -6.16 20.11
N LYS A 59 -7.55 -5.52 20.86
CA LYS A 59 -7.81 -5.16 22.27
C LYS A 59 -8.99 -4.20 22.40
N ALA A 60 -9.07 -3.19 21.53
CA ALA A 60 -10.19 -2.26 21.51
C ALA A 60 -11.52 -2.93 21.12
N ILE A 61 -11.50 -3.99 20.30
CA ILE A 61 -12.71 -4.76 19.97
C ILE A 61 -13.28 -5.46 21.23
N ASP A 62 -12.41 -5.94 22.12
CA ASP A 62 -12.81 -6.67 23.33
C ASP A 62 -13.13 -5.76 24.52
N ASP A 63 -12.69 -4.50 24.49
CA ASP A 63 -12.83 -3.54 25.60
C ASP A 63 -13.46 -2.21 25.12
N PRO A 64 -14.74 -1.94 25.48
CA PRO A 64 -15.43 -0.71 25.12
C PRO A 64 -14.75 0.58 25.61
N ASP A 65 -14.05 0.54 26.76
CA ASP A 65 -13.38 1.72 27.30
C ASP A 65 -12.15 2.06 26.45
N LEU A 66 -11.47 1.04 25.90
CA LEU A 66 -10.39 1.24 24.92
C LEU A 66 -10.95 1.64 23.55
N ALA A 67 -12.09 1.10 23.14
CA ALA A 67 -12.76 1.49 21.90
C ALA A 67 -13.13 2.97 21.89
N ALA A 68 -13.54 3.53 23.02
CA ALA A 68 -13.91 4.94 23.15
C ALA A 68 -12.78 5.92 22.76
N VAL A 69 -11.50 5.52 22.90
CA VAL A 69 -10.36 6.34 22.46
C VAL A 69 -10.28 6.45 20.93
N LEU A 70 -10.82 5.45 20.23
CA LEU A 70 -10.83 5.37 18.77
C LEU A 70 -12.14 5.89 18.17
N ASP A 71 -13.11 6.23 19.02
CA ASP A 71 -14.36 6.84 18.59
C ASP A 71 -14.10 8.27 18.11
N THR A 72 -14.06 8.38 16.79
CA THR A 72 -13.77 9.59 16.04
C THR A 72 -14.90 9.87 15.06
N TYR A 73 -16.03 9.18 15.24
CA TYR A 73 -17.19 9.31 14.37
C TYR A 73 -17.95 10.59 14.72
N ASP A 74 -18.61 11.19 13.72
CA ASP A 74 -19.46 12.36 13.94
C ASP A 74 -20.80 12.01 14.65
N GLU A 75 -21.14 10.71 14.69
CA GLU A 75 -22.36 10.17 15.28
C GLU A 75 -22.05 9.19 16.41
N ASP A 76 -22.88 9.18 17.45
CA ASP A 76 -22.78 8.21 18.54
C ASP A 76 -23.28 6.84 18.09
N PHE A 77 -22.36 5.86 18.02
CA PHE A 77 -22.70 4.49 17.67
C PHE A 77 -22.73 3.56 18.90
N PRO A 78 -23.65 2.58 18.94
CA PRO A 78 -23.58 1.53 19.96
C PRO A 78 -22.25 0.77 19.90
N HIS A 79 -21.74 0.30 21.04
CA HIS A 79 -20.49 -0.46 21.11
C HIS A 79 -20.43 -1.67 20.16
N ALA A 80 -21.57 -2.31 19.88
CA ALA A 80 -21.63 -3.38 18.89
C ALA A 80 -21.23 -2.91 17.48
N THR A 81 -21.69 -1.73 17.06
CA THR A 81 -21.36 -1.12 15.78
C THR A 81 -19.92 -0.63 15.75
N GLN A 82 -19.44 -0.01 16.83
CA GLN A 82 -18.03 0.41 16.95
C GLN A 82 -17.08 -0.76 16.73
N ARG A 83 -17.34 -1.94 17.34
CA ARG A 83 -16.54 -3.15 17.12
C ARG A 83 -16.55 -3.62 15.67
N GLN A 84 -17.69 -3.55 14.99
CA GLN A 84 -17.79 -3.89 13.57
C GLN A 84 -16.98 -2.91 12.71
N TYR A 85 -16.99 -1.62 13.04
CA TYR A 85 -16.23 -0.59 12.34
C TYR A 85 -14.72 -0.75 12.56
N LEU A 86 -14.28 -1.08 13.78
CA LEU A 86 -12.89 -1.44 14.06
C LEU A 86 -12.46 -2.66 13.23
N PHE A 87 -13.32 -3.69 13.14
CA PHE A 87 -13.03 -4.85 12.30
C PHE A 87 -12.97 -4.50 10.81
N ALA A 88 -13.87 -3.65 10.31
CA ALA A 88 -13.83 -3.15 8.94
C ALA A 88 -12.54 -2.36 8.63
N ASN A 89 -12.06 -1.56 9.59
CA ASN A 89 -10.76 -0.88 9.51
C ASN A 89 -9.60 -1.89 9.37
N ILE A 90 -9.58 -2.94 10.18
CA ILE A 90 -8.57 -4.01 10.08
C ILE A 90 -8.56 -4.62 8.68
N LEU A 91 -9.72 -4.97 8.13
CA LEU A 91 -9.82 -5.58 6.80
C LEU A 91 -9.27 -4.64 5.71
N TYR A 92 -9.67 -3.37 5.73
CA TYR A 92 -9.22 -2.38 4.76
C TYR A 92 -7.71 -2.12 4.85
N THR A 93 -7.19 -1.87 6.06
CA THR A 93 -5.77 -1.55 6.26
C THR A 93 -4.86 -2.73 5.93
N ASN A 94 -5.31 -3.96 6.20
CA ASN A 94 -4.58 -5.17 5.84
C ASN A 94 -4.47 -5.31 4.30
N ALA A 95 -5.60 -5.18 3.58
CA ALA A 95 -5.60 -5.24 2.13
C ALA A 95 -4.72 -4.14 1.50
N LEU A 96 -4.81 -2.91 2.00
CA LEU A 96 -3.97 -1.79 1.54
C LEU A 96 -2.48 -2.03 1.82
N LEU A 97 -2.15 -2.61 2.96
CA LEU A 97 -0.76 -2.96 3.28
C LEU A 97 -0.23 -4.02 2.32
N ALA A 98 -0.99 -5.09 2.07
CA ALA A 98 -0.62 -6.14 1.13
C ALA A 98 -0.25 -5.56 -0.24
N HIS A 99 -1.03 -4.57 -0.69
CA HIS A 99 -0.70 -3.83 -1.91
C HIS A 99 0.58 -2.99 -1.77
N ARG A 100 0.73 -2.21 -0.69
CA ARG A 100 1.90 -1.34 -0.46
C ARG A 100 3.23 -2.10 -0.38
N VAL A 101 3.22 -3.34 0.10
CA VAL A 101 4.42 -4.19 0.17
C VAL A 101 4.63 -5.04 -1.10
N GLY A 102 3.71 -4.96 -2.06
CA GLY A 102 3.78 -5.66 -3.35
C GLY A 102 3.34 -7.12 -3.31
N LEU A 103 2.59 -7.54 -2.29
CA LEU A 103 2.02 -8.90 -2.24
C LEU A 103 0.82 -9.06 -3.18
N VAL A 104 0.08 -7.98 -3.43
CA VAL A 104 -1.06 -7.97 -4.35
C VAL A 104 -0.97 -6.77 -5.31
N SER A 105 -1.37 -6.97 -6.55
CA SER A 105 -1.51 -5.92 -7.54
C SER A 105 -2.65 -4.96 -7.16
N LYS A 106 -2.71 -3.81 -7.84
CA LYS A 106 -3.80 -2.85 -7.64
C LYS A 106 -5.15 -3.43 -8.07
N GLN A 107 -5.16 -4.28 -9.11
CA GLN A 107 -6.34 -4.99 -9.57
C GLN A 107 -6.81 -6.03 -8.55
N GLU A 108 -5.89 -6.78 -7.94
CA GLU A 108 -6.21 -7.73 -6.87
C GLU A 108 -6.73 -7.02 -5.61
N LEU A 109 -6.13 -5.89 -5.24
CA LEU A 109 -6.65 -5.03 -4.16
C LEU A 109 -8.09 -4.61 -4.45
N PHE A 110 -8.36 -4.13 -5.67
CA PHE A 110 -9.71 -3.74 -6.08
C PHE A 110 -10.69 -4.90 -5.98
N GLY A 111 -10.33 -6.08 -6.49
CA GLY A 111 -11.18 -7.27 -6.41
C GLY A 111 -11.50 -7.68 -4.97
N HIS A 112 -10.49 -7.66 -4.09
CA HIS A 112 -10.66 -7.99 -2.68
C HIS A 112 -11.60 -6.98 -1.99
N LEU A 113 -11.34 -5.68 -2.15
CA LEU A 113 -12.15 -4.64 -1.52
C LEU A 113 -13.57 -4.62 -2.08
N ARG A 114 -13.80 -4.90 -3.38
CA ARG A 114 -15.15 -5.03 -3.94
C ARG A 114 -15.98 -6.08 -3.21
N GLN A 115 -15.39 -7.25 -2.95
CA GLN A 115 -16.07 -8.29 -2.19
C GLN A 115 -16.36 -7.86 -0.75
N THR A 116 -15.39 -7.22 -0.08
CA THR A 116 -15.56 -6.76 1.31
C THR A 116 -16.65 -5.68 1.43
N PHE A 117 -16.68 -4.73 0.49
CA PHE A 117 -17.59 -3.58 0.50
C PHE A 117 -19.00 -3.90 -0.04
N ASN A 118 -19.23 -5.12 -0.54
CA ASN A 118 -20.58 -5.62 -0.72
C ASN A 118 -21.34 -5.72 0.62
N ASN A 119 -20.64 -5.84 1.74
CA ASN A 119 -21.25 -5.80 3.07
C ASN A 119 -21.65 -4.36 3.46
N ARG A 120 -22.94 -4.13 3.76
CA ARG A 120 -23.48 -2.83 4.16
C ARG A 120 -22.76 -2.21 5.36
N ILE A 121 -22.40 -3.00 6.38
CA ILE A 121 -21.70 -2.49 7.57
C ILE A 121 -20.35 -1.88 7.20
N VAL A 122 -19.63 -2.49 6.25
CA VAL A 122 -18.36 -1.97 5.76
C VAL A 122 -18.57 -0.66 4.97
N ARG A 123 -19.66 -0.55 4.21
CA ARG A 123 -20.03 0.71 3.53
C ARG A 123 -20.38 1.81 4.52
N ASP A 124 -21.12 1.49 5.57
CA ASP A 124 -21.50 2.45 6.62
C ASP A 124 -20.25 2.94 7.37
N TYR A 125 -19.36 2.02 7.77
CA TYR A 125 -18.03 2.36 8.31
C TYR A 125 -17.26 3.32 7.39
N TRP A 126 -17.27 3.03 6.08
CA TRP A 126 -16.56 3.84 5.11
C TRP A 126 -17.08 5.27 5.07
N ARG A 127 -18.40 5.45 5.10
CA ARG A 127 -19.03 6.78 5.14
C ARG A 127 -18.72 7.50 6.44
N ALA A 128 -18.86 6.82 7.58
CA ALA A 128 -18.62 7.36 8.92
C ALA A 128 -17.17 7.85 9.12
N THR A 129 -16.22 7.29 8.39
CA THR A 129 -14.78 7.67 8.45
C THR A 129 -14.31 8.55 7.31
N SER A 130 -15.21 9.14 6.54
CA SER A 130 -14.86 9.90 5.33
C SER A 130 -13.96 11.11 5.60
N HIS A 131 -14.15 11.82 6.73
CA HIS A 131 -13.35 12.99 7.10
C HIS A 131 -11.86 12.65 7.29
N HIS A 132 -11.53 11.47 7.83
CA HIS A 132 -10.14 11.02 7.96
C HIS A 132 -9.47 10.95 6.60
N ARG A 133 -10.17 10.40 5.60
CA ARG A 133 -9.62 10.24 4.25
C ARG A 133 -9.50 11.57 3.50
N GLN A 134 -10.38 12.52 3.78
CA GLN A 134 -10.29 13.87 3.22
C GLN A 134 -9.06 14.64 3.72
N SER A 135 -8.58 14.33 4.93
CA SER A 135 -7.36 14.94 5.50
C SER A 135 -6.05 14.43 4.88
N LEU A 136 -6.11 13.33 4.10
CA LEU A 136 -4.92 12.69 3.54
C LEU A 136 -4.28 13.53 2.43
N VAL A 137 -2.95 13.45 2.35
CA VAL A 137 -2.21 14.01 1.21
C VAL A 137 -2.72 13.36 -0.08
N SER A 138 -3.18 14.18 -1.02
CA SER A 138 -3.92 13.73 -2.22
C SER A 138 -3.14 12.74 -3.11
N THR A 139 -1.80 12.82 -3.08
CA THR A 139 -0.86 11.97 -3.83
C THR A 139 -0.45 10.70 -3.08
N SER A 140 -0.86 10.53 -1.83
CA SER A 140 -0.60 9.32 -1.05
C SER A 140 -1.34 8.11 -1.65
N GLU A 141 -0.76 6.93 -1.49
CA GLU A 141 -1.39 5.67 -1.91
C GLU A 141 -2.73 5.43 -1.20
N GLU A 142 -2.86 5.89 0.04
CA GLU A 142 -4.12 5.82 0.78
C GLU A 142 -5.20 6.68 0.15
N ALA A 143 -4.88 7.92 -0.21
CA ALA A 143 -5.84 8.82 -0.85
C ALA A 143 -6.25 8.29 -2.24
N ARG A 144 -5.33 7.66 -2.99
CA ARG A 144 -5.65 6.99 -4.26
C ARG A 144 -6.59 5.80 -4.05
N ALA A 145 -6.28 4.92 -3.09
CA ALA A 145 -7.13 3.79 -2.75
C ALA A 145 -8.50 4.26 -2.24
N GLY A 146 -8.53 5.32 -1.42
CA GLY A 146 -9.75 5.95 -0.93
C GLY A 146 -10.67 6.39 -2.06
N ARG A 147 -10.16 7.18 -3.02
CA ARG A 147 -10.95 7.62 -4.19
C ARG A 147 -11.43 6.46 -5.06
N MET A 148 -10.60 5.43 -5.23
CA MET A 148 -10.99 4.21 -5.95
C MET A 148 -12.17 3.52 -5.26
N MET A 149 -12.14 3.43 -3.93
CA MET A 149 -13.22 2.85 -3.15
C MET A 149 -14.47 3.73 -3.11
N ASP A 150 -14.33 5.05 -3.04
CA ASP A 150 -15.46 5.99 -3.13
C ASP A 150 -16.19 5.86 -4.47
N ALA A 151 -15.46 5.61 -5.57
CA ALA A 151 -16.05 5.34 -6.87
C ALA A 151 -16.78 3.99 -6.87
N LEU A 152 -16.12 2.93 -6.41
CA LEU A 152 -16.70 1.58 -6.36
C LEU A 152 -17.98 1.52 -5.52
N ILE A 153 -17.98 2.15 -4.34
CA ILE A 153 -19.15 2.15 -3.45
C ILE A 153 -20.34 2.84 -4.11
N ARG A 154 -20.10 3.96 -4.81
CA ARG A 154 -21.16 4.65 -5.56
C ARG A 154 -21.78 3.74 -6.60
N GLU A 155 -20.95 3.03 -7.37
CA GLU A 155 -21.44 2.09 -8.38
C GLU A 155 -22.17 0.89 -7.75
N LEU A 156 -21.72 0.42 -6.57
CA LEU A 156 -22.39 -0.66 -5.83
C LEU A 156 -23.76 -0.23 -5.33
N ASP A 157 -23.89 0.99 -4.78
CA ASP A 157 -25.18 1.51 -4.34
C ASP A 157 -26.18 1.67 -5.50
N GLU A 158 -25.68 1.89 -6.72
CA GLU A 158 -26.50 1.98 -7.95
C GLU A 158 -26.91 0.60 -8.51
N ASN A 159 -26.21 -0.48 -8.13
CA ASN A 159 -26.33 -1.81 -8.75
C ASN A 159 -26.30 -2.96 -7.72
N ASP A 160 -27.13 -2.87 -6.67
CA ASP A 160 -27.13 -3.79 -5.52
C ASP A 160 -27.38 -5.28 -5.89
N GLU A 161 -28.04 -5.58 -7.02
CA GLU A 161 -28.39 -6.96 -7.42
C GLU A 161 -27.28 -7.71 -8.18
N GLU A 162 -26.34 -7.00 -8.84
CA GLU A 162 -25.30 -7.59 -9.70
C GLU A 162 -23.88 -7.12 -9.33
N TRP A 163 -23.61 -6.99 -8.03
CA TRP A 163 -22.35 -6.46 -7.48
C TRP A 163 -21.05 -7.09 -8.03
N TRP A 164 -21.08 -8.32 -8.57
CA TRP A 164 -19.91 -8.98 -9.16
C TRP A 164 -19.51 -8.43 -10.54
N ILE A 165 -20.40 -7.70 -11.22
CA ILE A 165 -20.15 -7.01 -12.50
C ILE A 165 -19.74 -5.55 -12.27
N VAL A 166 -20.07 -5.00 -11.09
CA VAL A 166 -19.83 -3.61 -10.73
C VAL A 166 -18.35 -3.27 -10.61
N GLY A 167 -17.96 -2.10 -11.11
CA GLY A 167 -16.61 -1.59 -11.02
C GLY A 167 -15.68 -2.14 -12.09
N GLN A 168 -15.14 -1.26 -12.94
CA GLN A 168 -14.02 -1.60 -13.81
C GLN A 168 -12.73 -1.59 -12.98
N PRO A 169 -11.93 -2.68 -13.00
CA PRO A 169 -10.65 -2.67 -12.33
C PRO A 169 -9.75 -1.56 -12.89
N PRO A 170 -8.96 -0.89 -12.04
CA PRO A 170 -8.04 0.13 -12.53
C PRO A 170 -7.03 -0.51 -13.50
N ALA A 171 -6.68 0.24 -14.56
CA ALA A 171 -5.54 -0.12 -15.41
C ALA A 171 -4.25 -0.17 -14.57
N GLU A 172 -3.33 -1.05 -14.98
CA GLU A 172 -2.00 -1.22 -14.37
C GLU A 172 -1.15 0.06 -14.43
#